data_AF-A0AAN6RGU4-F1
#
_entry.id   AF-A0AAN6RGU4-F1
#
_cell.length_a   1.000
_cell.length_b   1.000
_cell.length_c   1.000
_cell.angle_alpha   90.00
_cell.angle_beta   90.00
_cell.angle_gamma   90.00
#
_symmetry.space_group_name_H-M   'P 1'
#
loop_
_entity.id
_entity.type
_entity.pdbx_description
1 polymer ?
#
loop_
_entity_poly.entity_id
_entity_poly.type
_entity_poly.pdbx_seq_one_letter_code
_entity_poly.pdbx_strand_id
1 'polypeptide(L)'
;MSRSIAGKPIVRKLFSSSQVGVVVSAGLMDKAVKVRIAGQEWNKKFRKHFPSQTTHLVSDPTSSLVTGDVVRISSGWRTSKHIRHVVTSIVAPFGSPVEDRPPILTEEQRMELRVKQRLMKDVRAAQAGRQGGGGEGEEGEACGGDGAGGDEEGEEG
;
A
#
# COMPACT_ATOMS: atom_id res chain seq x y z
N MET A 1 38.81 -5.74 20.37
CA MET A 1 38.14 -4.64 19.64
C MET A 1 36.67 -5.02 19.47
N SER A 2 35.80 -4.53 20.35
CA SER A 2 34.35 -4.77 20.30
C SER A 2 33.77 -4.03 19.11
N ARG A 3 33.22 -4.77 18.13
CA ARG A 3 32.47 -4.17 17.03
C ARG A 3 31.17 -3.61 17.60
N SER A 4 31.01 -2.30 17.57
CA SER A 4 29.74 -1.63 17.87
C SER A 4 28.66 -2.21 16.95
N ILE A 5 27.61 -2.78 17.55
CA ILE A 5 26.41 -3.17 16.81
C ILE A 5 25.69 -1.86 16.49
N ALA A 6 26.03 -1.23 15.37
CA ALA A 6 25.21 -0.19 14.80
C ALA A 6 23.81 -0.78 14.59
N GLY A 7 22.85 -0.33 15.41
CA GLY A 7 21.50 -0.89 15.46
C GLY A 7 20.84 -0.87 14.08
N LYS A 8 20.25 -2.01 13.69
CA LYS A 8 19.52 -2.12 12.42
C LYS A 8 18.35 -1.12 12.44
N PRO A 9 18.10 -0.38 11.34
CA PRO A 9 17.01 0.58 11.32
C PRO A 9 15.67 -0.13 11.53
N ILE A 10 14.80 0.48 12.35
CA ILE A 10 13.47 -0.04 12.71
C ILE A 10 12.65 -0.33 11.44
N VAL A 11 12.73 0.56 10.45
CA VAL A 11 12.10 0.41 9.15
C VAL A 11 13.20 0.30 8.09
N ARG A 12 13.17 -0.78 7.29
CA ARG A 12 14.12 -0.97 6.19
C ARG A 12 13.82 0.03 5.07
N LYS A 13 14.83 0.81 4.68
CA LYS A 13 14.81 1.60 3.44
C LYS A 13 15.16 0.69 2.27
N LEU A 14 14.27 0.59 1.29
CA LEU A 14 14.50 -0.18 0.06
C LEU A 14 14.98 0.77 -1.05
N PHE A 15 15.71 0.23 -2.01
CA PHE A 15 16.04 0.97 -3.23
C PHE A 15 14.75 1.34 -3.97
N SER A 16 14.66 2.58 -4.40
CA SER A 16 13.52 3.14 -5.09
C SER A 16 13.93 3.65 -6.47
N SER A 17 13.04 3.45 -7.44
CA SER A 17 13.11 4.03 -8.78
C SER A 17 11.93 4.97 -8.95
N SER A 18 12.16 6.13 -9.56
CA SER A 18 11.11 7.11 -9.83
C SER A 18 10.60 6.98 -11.26
N GLN A 19 9.28 6.99 -11.43
CA GLN A 19 8.61 6.91 -12.72
C GLN A 19 7.51 7.97 -12.79
N VAL A 20 7.12 8.35 -14.00
CA VAL A 20 6.03 9.30 -14.24
C VAL A 20 4.88 8.55 -14.89
N GLY A 21 3.66 8.83 -14.44
CA GLY A 21 2.45 8.22 -14.97
C GLY A 21 1.24 9.13 -14.85
N VAL A 22 0.14 8.69 -15.46
CA VAL A 22 -1.14 9.41 -15.45
C VAL A 22 -2.13 8.66 -14.57
N VAL A 23 -2.84 9.39 -13.72
CA VAL A 23 -3.90 8.82 -12.87
C VAL A 23 -5.11 8.47 -13.73
N VAL A 24 -5.51 7.19 -13.72
CA VAL A 24 -6.67 6.68 -14.49
C VAL A 24 -7.94 6.68 -13.65
N SER A 25 -7.84 6.36 -12.36
CA SER A 25 -8.98 6.37 -11.46
C SER A 25 -8.52 6.75 -10.04
N ALA A 26 -9.17 7.77 -9.49
CA ALA A 26 -9.05 8.21 -8.10
C ALA A 26 -10.41 8.15 -7.38
N GLY A 27 -10.42 8.06 -6.06
CA GLY A 27 -11.64 8.13 -5.23
C GLY A 27 -12.46 6.84 -5.07
N LEU A 28 -12.15 5.78 -5.83
CA LEU A 28 -12.82 4.48 -5.69
C LEU A 28 -12.27 3.63 -4.53
N MET A 29 -11.06 3.94 -4.07
CA MET A 29 -10.36 3.23 -3.00
C MET A 29 -9.77 4.23 -2.02
N ASP A 30 -9.79 3.90 -0.74
CA ASP A 30 -9.16 4.74 0.28
C ASP A 30 -7.64 4.75 0.12
N LYS A 31 -7.07 5.96 0.05
CA LYS A 31 -5.62 6.23 0.07
C LYS A 31 -4.82 5.49 -1.01
N ALA A 32 -5.49 5.12 -2.10
CA ALA A 32 -4.89 4.39 -3.20
C ALA A 32 -5.48 4.84 -4.54
N VAL A 33 -4.62 4.92 -5.55
CA VAL A 33 -4.99 5.34 -6.91
C VAL A 33 -4.45 4.38 -7.94
N LYS A 34 -5.13 4.31 -9.10
CA LYS A 34 -4.66 3.55 -10.26
C LYS A 34 -3.91 4.48 -11.20
N VAL A 35 -2.63 4.21 -11.43
CA VAL A 35 -1.75 5.01 -12.29
C VAL A 35 -1.31 4.18 -13.47
N ARG A 36 -1.36 4.78 -14.66
CA ARG A 36 -0.87 4.20 -15.91
C ARG A 36 0.49 4.78 -16.26
N ILE A 37 1.44 3.89 -16.53
CA ILE A 37 2.80 4.23 -16.93
C ILE A 37 2.97 3.85 -18.40
N ALA A 38 3.55 4.77 -19.17
CA ALA A 38 3.93 4.51 -20.55
C ALA A 38 5.24 3.70 -20.57
N GLY A 39 5.20 2.55 -21.21
CA GLY A 39 6.35 1.71 -21.52
C GLY A 39 6.46 1.47 -23.03
N GLN A 40 7.50 0.73 -23.41
CA GLN A 40 7.70 0.32 -24.79
C GLN A 40 8.10 -1.15 -24.81
N GLU A 41 7.50 -1.91 -25.72
CA GLU A 41 7.83 -3.31 -25.94
C GLU A 41 8.53 -3.48 -27.28
N TRP A 42 9.66 -4.17 -27.29
CA TRP A 42 10.38 -4.50 -28.53
C TRP A 42 9.78 -5.74 -29.18
N ASN A 43 9.21 -5.58 -30.37
CA ASN A 43 8.76 -6.73 -31.14
C ASN A 43 9.91 -7.26 -32.01
N LYS A 44 10.37 -8.48 -31.72
CA LYS A 44 11.51 -9.12 -32.43
C LYS A 44 11.24 -9.37 -33.92
N LYS A 45 10.00 -9.65 -34.31
CA LYS A 45 9.62 -9.96 -35.71
C LYS A 45 9.68 -8.70 -36.57
N PHE A 46 9.08 -7.61 -36.08
CA PHE A 46 9.06 -6.34 -36.80
C PHE A 46 10.28 -5.46 -36.53
N ARG A 47 11.10 -5.81 -35.52
CA ARG A 47 12.27 -5.06 -35.06
C ARG A 47 11.96 -3.59 -34.78
N LYS A 48 10.84 -3.35 -34.09
CA LYS A 48 10.33 -2.00 -33.75
C LYS A 48 9.79 -1.99 -32.33
N HIS A 49 9.91 -0.83 -31.68
CA HIS A 49 9.28 -0.57 -30.39
C HIS A 49 7.82 -0.17 -30.58
N PHE A 50 6.94 -0.83 -29.84
CA PHE A 50 5.52 -0.48 -29.76
C PHE A 50 5.20 0.11 -28.39
N PRO A 51 4.28 1.09 -28.31
CA PRO A 51 3.84 1.62 -27.04
C PRO A 51 3.10 0.53 -26.25
N SER A 52 3.56 0.26 -25.04
CA SER A 52 2.91 -0.66 -24.10
C SER A 52 2.56 0.11 -22.84
N GLN A 53 1.38 -0.11 -22.27
CA GLN A 53 0.91 0.61 -21.09
C GLN A 53 0.77 -0.36 -19.94
N THR A 54 1.33 -0.03 -18.77
CA THR A 54 1.19 -0.84 -17.57
C THR A 54 0.52 -0.03 -16.47
N THR A 55 -0.44 -0.63 -15.79
CA THR A 55 -1.15 -0.01 -14.67
C THR A 55 -0.63 -0.52 -13.34
N HIS A 56 -0.40 0.38 -12.40
CA HIS A 56 -0.01 0.06 -11.03
C HIS A 56 -0.97 0.69 -10.03
N LEU A 57 -1.14 0.01 -8.89
CA LEU A 57 -1.77 0.60 -7.71
C LEU A 57 -0.71 1.35 -6.90
N VAL A 58 -1.02 2.60 -6.59
CA VAL A 58 -0.10 3.54 -5.94
C VAL A 58 -0.74 4.06 -4.66
N SER A 59 0.05 4.12 -3.60
CA SER A 59 -0.37 4.66 -2.31
C SER A 59 -0.36 6.19 -2.35
N ASP A 60 -1.47 6.79 -1.95
CA ASP A 60 -1.61 8.22 -1.68
C ASP A 60 -2.16 8.41 -0.25
N PRO A 61 -1.31 8.63 0.76
CA PRO A 61 -1.74 8.71 2.15
C PRO A 61 -2.72 9.84 2.47
N THR A 62 -2.67 10.94 1.72
CA THR A 62 -3.47 12.15 1.95
C THR A 62 -4.68 12.25 1.02
N SER A 63 -4.84 11.31 0.06
CA SER A 63 -5.92 11.32 -0.93
C SER A 63 -6.07 12.67 -1.65
N SER A 64 -4.97 13.17 -2.20
CA SER A 64 -4.86 14.48 -2.85
C SER A 64 -5.12 14.47 -4.36
N LEU A 65 -5.18 13.29 -4.97
CA LEU A 65 -5.14 13.12 -6.41
C LEU A 65 -6.52 13.01 -7.06
N VAL A 66 -6.62 13.54 -8.27
CA VAL A 66 -7.81 13.49 -9.12
C VAL A 66 -7.48 12.69 -10.40
N THR A 67 -8.51 12.13 -11.01
CA THR A 67 -8.38 11.44 -12.30
C THR A 67 -7.86 12.41 -13.37
N GLY A 68 -6.84 11.98 -14.11
CA GLY A 68 -6.19 12.80 -15.15
C GLY A 68 -4.89 13.49 -14.72
N ASP A 69 -4.58 13.52 -13.43
CA ASP A 69 -3.33 14.11 -12.95
C ASP A 69 -2.10 13.36 -13.48
N VAL A 70 -1.03 14.10 -13.81
CA VAL A 70 0.28 13.53 -14.11
C VAL A 70 1.10 13.52 -12.83
N VAL A 71 1.52 12.35 -12.39
CA VAL A 71 2.17 12.15 -11.08
C VAL A 71 3.52 11.47 -11.22
N ARG A 72 4.42 11.84 -10.33
CA ARG A 72 5.67 11.12 -10.09
C ARG A 72 5.45 10.11 -8.97
N ILE A 73 5.83 8.87 -9.25
CA ILE A 73 5.74 7.76 -8.32
C ILE A 73 7.13 7.26 -7.99
N SER A 74 7.29 6.74 -6.78
CA SER A 74 8.49 6.02 -6.34
C SER A 74 8.14 4.58 -6.06
N SER A 75 8.96 3.65 -6.54
CA SER A 75 8.89 2.23 -6.15
C SER A 75 9.52 2.00 -4.78
N GLY A 76 9.40 0.77 -4.26
CA GLY A 76 10.00 0.36 -2.98
C GLY A 76 9.10 0.57 -1.76
N TRP A 77 7.90 1.14 -1.93
CA TRP A 77 6.96 1.39 -0.85
C TRP A 77 5.85 0.34 -0.81
N ARG A 78 6.10 -0.76 -0.10
CA ARG A 78 5.12 -1.84 0.05
C ARG A 78 4.12 -1.53 1.16
N THR A 79 2.93 -1.06 0.80
CA THR A 79 1.80 -0.87 1.75
C THR A 79 0.93 -2.12 1.81
N SER A 80 0.70 -2.77 0.67
CA SER A 80 -0.15 -3.96 0.54
C SER A 80 0.48 -4.99 -0.41
N LYS A 81 -0.22 -6.09 -0.73
CA LYS A 81 0.23 -7.11 -1.70
C LYS A 81 0.46 -6.52 -3.10
N HIS A 82 -0.47 -5.68 -3.55
CA HIS A 82 -0.47 -5.08 -4.88
C HIS A 82 0.10 -3.65 -4.91
N ILE A 83 0.07 -2.92 -3.78
CA ILE A 83 0.57 -1.55 -3.67
C ILE A 83 2.06 -1.57 -3.30
N ARG A 84 2.90 -1.28 -4.30
CA ARG A 84 4.37 -1.23 -4.18
C ARG A 84 4.97 0.15 -4.48
N HIS A 85 4.12 1.08 -4.86
CA HIS A 85 4.48 2.42 -5.28
C HIS A 85 3.80 3.45 -4.37
N VAL A 86 4.42 4.61 -4.27
CA VAL A 86 3.92 5.76 -3.51
C VAL A 86 4.09 7.01 -4.34
N VAL A 87 3.17 7.95 -4.20
CA VAL A 87 3.25 9.24 -4.89
C VAL A 87 4.28 10.13 -4.19
N THR A 88 5.13 10.79 -4.98
CA THR A 88 6.14 11.73 -4.47
C THR A 88 5.83 13.17 -4.83
N SER A 89 5.34 13.44 -6.04
CA SER A 89 4.93 14.78 -6.45
C SER A 89 3.89 14.74 -7.56
N ILE A 90 3.04 15.77 -7.60
CA ILE A 90 2.21 16.07 -8.77
C ILE A 90 3.08 16.84 -9.76
N VAL A 91 3.16 16.36 -11.00
CA VAL A 91 3.91 16.99 -12.08
C VAL A 91 3.02 18.00 -12.81
N ALA A 92 1.79 17.59 -13.13
CA ALA A 92 0.79 18.45 -13.73
C ALA A 92 -0.58 18.13 -13.13
N PRO A 93 -1.23 19.08 -12.42
CA PRO A 93 -2.58 18.90 -11.92
C PRO A 93 -3.61 19.03 -13.05
N PHE A 94 -4.68 18.25 -12.98
CA PHE A 94 -5.84 18.33 -13.83
C PHE A 94 -7.00 18.98 -13.05
N GLY A 95 -7.58 20.06 -13.58
CA GLY A 95 -8.62 20.81 -12.89
C GLY A 95 -8.06 21.75 -11.83
N SER A 96 -8.44 21.56 -10.55
CA SER A 96 -8.05 22.45 -9.45
C SER A 96 -6.53 22.47 -9.23
N PRO A 97 -5.94 23.64 -8.91
CA PRO A 97 -4.51 23.77 -8.65
C PRO A 97 -4.07 22.94 -7.43
N VAL A 98 -2.75 22.82 -7.25
CA VAL A 98 -2.15 22.04 -6.14
C VAL A 98 -2.47 22.67 -4.77
N GLU A 99 -2.64 24.00 -4.71
CA GLU A 99 -2.85 24.74 -3.47
C GLU A 99 -4.19 24.42 -2.78
N ASP A 100 -5.24 24.13 -3.55
CA ASP A 100 -6.57 23.82 -3.01
C ASP A 100 -6.65 22.38 -2.46
N ARG A 101 -5.60 21.59 -2.65
CA ARG A 101 -5.58 20.16 -2.36
C ARG A 101 -4.78 19.85 -1.11
N PRO A 102 -5.07 18.74 -0.43
CA PRO A 102 -4.24 18.28 0.67
C PRO A 102 -2.79 18.07 0.22
N PRO A 103 -1.79 18.51 1.00
CA PRO A 103 -0.39 18.40 0.62
C PRO A 103 0.09 16.94 0.60
N ILE A 104 0.99 16.64 -0.34
CA ILE A 104 1.64 15.33 -0.43
C ILE A 104 2.74 15.23 0.62
N LEU A 105 2.76 14.10 1.34
CA LEU A 105 3.75 13.84 2.39
C LEU A 105 5.17 13.63 1.83
N THR A 106 6.15 14.28 2.45
CA THR A 106 7.56 14.06 2.14
C THR A 106 8.01 12.64 2.49
N GLU A 107 9.15 12.21 1.96
CA GLU A 107 9.68 10.86 2.28
C GLU A 107 9.95 10.69 3.78
N GLU A 108 10.46 11.74 4.42
CA GLU A 108 10.76 11.77 5.86
C GLU A 108 9.50 11.61 6.70
N GLN A 109 8.46 12.41 6.41
CA GLN A 109 7.16 12.31 7.09
C GLN A 109 6.54 10.93 6.93
N ARG A 110 6.64 10.34 5.72
CA ARG A 110 6.15 8.97 5.48
C ARG A 110 6.91 7.94 6.30
N MET A 111 8.23 8.10 6.43
CA MET A 111 9.06 7.21 7.24
C MET A 111 8.77 7.35 8.73
N GLU A 112 8.59 8.57 9.23
CA GLU A 112 8.17 8.82 10.61
C GLU A 112 6.84 8.15 10.92
N LEU A 113 5.85 8.23 10.03
CA LEU A 113 4.58 7.54 10.20
C LEU A 113 4.77 6.03 10.32
N ARG A 114 5.65 5.43 9.50
CA ARG A 114 5.97 3.99 9.62
C ARG A 114 6.68 3.64 10.92
N VAL A 115 7.64 4.46 11.35
CA VAL A 115 8.35 4.26 12.61
C VAL A 115 7.36 4.35 13.78
N LYS A 116 6.50 5.38 13.80
CA LYS A 116 5.43 5.55 14.79
C LYS A 116 4.51 4.33 14.83
N GLN A 117 4.00 3.88 13.68
CA GLN A 117 3.16 2.69 13.60
C GLN A 117 3.86 1.42 14.11
N ARG A 118 5.16 1.27 13.82
CA ARG A 118 5.95 0.13 14.29
C ARG A 118 6.15 0.18 15.80
N LEU A 119 6.56 1.31 16.34
CA LEU A 119 6.72 1.52 17.78
C LEU A 119 5.41 1.28 18.53
N MET A 120 4.29 1.81 18.03
CA MET A 120 2.97 1.55 18.62
C MET A 120 2.59 0.07 18.59
N LYS A 121 3.03 -0.68 17.58
CA LYS A 121 2.82 -2.13 17.53
C LYS A 121 3.69 -2.84 18.56
N ASP A 122 4.96 -2.45 18.70
CA ASP A 122 5.89 -3.05 19.65
C ASP A 122 5.45 -2.77 21.11
N VAL A 123 4.92 -1.58 21.41
CA VAL A 123 4.31 -1.25 22.72
C VAL A 123 3.10 -2.13 23.01
N ARG A 124 2.17 -2.26 22.04
CA ARG A 124 1.00 -3.15 22.17
C ARG A 124 1.41 -4.60 22.41
N ALA A 125 2.42 -5.09 21.70
CA ALA A 125 2.94 -6.44 21.87
C ALA A 125 3.59 -6.64 23.26
N ALA A 126 4.31 -5.64 23.77
CA ALA A 126 4.93 -5.70 25.09
C ALA A 126 3.88 -5.68 26.23
N GLN A 127 2.78 -4.94 26.06
CA GLN A 127 1.65 -4.96 27.00
C GLN A 127 0.93 -6.32 27.00
N ALA A 128 0.62 -6.84 25.81
CA ALA A 128 -0.03 -8.16 25.68
C ALA A 128 0.85 -9.30 26.20
N GLY A 129 2.16 -9.28 25.91
CA GLY A 129 3.11 -10.27 26.40
C GLY A 129 3.33 -10.23 27.93
N ARG A 130 3.03 -9.11 28.59
CA ARG A 130 2.99 -9.03 30.06
C ARG A 130 1.68 -9.56 30.64
N GLN A 131 0.54 -9.35 29.98
CA GLN A 131 -0.74 -9.93 30.41
C GLN A 131 -0.78 -11.46 30.23
N GLY A 132 -0.21 -12.01 29.16
CA GLY A 132 -0.21 -13.46 28.90
C GLY A 132 0.73 -14.30 29.76
N GLY A 133 1.51 -13.68 30.67
CA GLY A 133 2.40 -14.37 31.61
C GLY A 133 1.85 -14.49 33.03
N GLY A 134 0.62 -14.01 33.28
CA GLY A 134 -0.03 -14.04 34.58
C GLY A 134 -1.54 -14.02 34.42
N GLY A 135 -2.12 -15.17 34.11
CA GLY A 135 -3.56 -15.37 34.02
C GLY A 135 -3.84 -16.86 34.05
N GLU A 136 -4.15 -17.36 35.23
CA GLU A 136 -4.69 -18.69 35.48
C GLU A 136 -5.93 -18.94 34.61
N GLY A 137 -6.13 -20.18 34.19
CA GLY A 137 -7.22 -20.55 33.30
C GLY A 137 -8.58 -20.32 33.93
N GLU A 138 -9.44 -19.61 33.19
CA GLU A 138 -10.89 -19.80 33.27
C GLU A 138 -11.38 -20.17 31.87
N GLU A 139 -11.86 -21.41 31.80
CA GLU A 139 -12.51 -22.04 30.66
C GLU A 139 -13.89 -21.40 30.51
N GLY A 140 -14.21 -20.86 29.33
CA GLY A 140 -15.43 -20.08 29.15
C GLY A 140 -15.88 -19.94 27.70
N GLU A 141 -16.63 -20.95 27.27
CA GLU A 141 -17.80 -20.85 26.40
C GLU A 141 -17.65 -20.60 24.89
N ALA A 142 -18.07 -21.63 24.15
CA ALA A 142 -18.16 -21.70 22.71
C ALA A 142 -19.19 -20.72 22.14
N CYS A 143 -18.79 -19.96 21.12
CA CYS A 143 -19.72 -19.23 20.25
C CYS A 143 -19.91 -20.06 18.97
N GLY A 144 -21.00 -20.83 18.92
CA GLY A 144 -21.47 -21.48 17.70
C GLY A 144 -22.14 -20.49 16.76
N GLY A 145 -22.11 -20.80 15.46
CA GLY A 145 -22.91 -20.10 14.47
C GLY A 145 -22.38 -20.24 13.06
N ASP A 146 -22.65 -21.37 12.41
CA ASP A 146 -22.73 -21.43 10.94
C ASP A 146 -23.95 -22.26 10.57
N GLY A 147 -25.03 -21.54 10.27
CA GLY A 147 -26.21 -22.06 9.59
C GLY A 147 -26.07 -21.81 8.10
N ALA A 148 -26.13 -22.89 7.30
CA ALA A 148 -26.44 -22.94 5.87
C ALA A 148 -26.46 -24.45 5.52
N GLY A 149 -27.37 -25.03 4.77
CA GLY A 149 -28.51 -24.61 3.97
C GLY A 149 -29.06 -25.93 3.41
N GLY A 150 -30.38 -26.06 3.30
CA GLY A 150 -31.01 -27.26 2.76
C GLY A 150 -30.82 -27.36 1.26
N ASP A 151 -30.43 -28.55 0.79
CA ASP A 151 -30.62 -29.00 -0.58
C ASP A 151 -31.56 -30.21 -0.54
N GLU A 152 -32.84 -29.98 -0.83
CA GLU A 152 -33.79 -31.02 -1.20
C GLU A 152 -33.52 -31.42 -2.66
N GLU A 153 -32.81 -32.52 -2.88
CA GLU A 153 -32.77 -33.18 -4.18
C GLU A 153 -34.01 -34.08 -4.32
N GLY A 154 -34.86 -33.71 -5.29
CA GLY A 154 -36.07 -34.43 -5.66
C GLY A 154 -35.76 -35.78 -6.30
N GLU A 155 -36.55 -36.75 -5.88
CA GLU A 155 -36.54 -38.17 -6.22
C GLU A 155 -37.03 -38.44 -7.66
N GLU A 156 -36.49 -39.52 -8.24
CA GLU A 156 -36.82 -40.08 -9.55
C GLU A 156 -38.29 -40.55 -9.62
N GLY A 157 -38.91 -40.37 -10.79
CA GLY A 157 -40.24 -40.90 -11.13
C GLY A 157 -40.69 -40.51 -12.53
#